data_AF-A0A354P8G1-F1
#
_entry.id   AF-A0A354P8G1-F1
#
_cell.length_a   1.000
_cell.length_b   1.000
_cell.length_c   1.000
_cell.angle_alpha   90.00
_cell.angle_beta   90.00
_cell.angle_gamma   90.00
#
_symmetry.space_group_name_H-M   'P 1'
#
loop_
_entity.id
_entity.type
_entity.pdbx_description
1 polymer ?
#
loop_
_entity_poly.entity_id
_entity_poly.type
_entity_poly.pdbx_seq_one_letter_code
_entity_poly.pdbx_strand_id
1 'polypeptide(L)'
;MSKKYQLPTGDGASRDRVLDKMRKCTRKVARRWLREEHELIDSILRIRYRRAQELGMVDEQYEEHGKRGCAHLMDLLTCFGQKGLSYLRVMVYIDEQMFSDILEYNEGEQAGDYRITWDHVVALSECSEPESQRSILTQCMNARLSVERLIRLVDAAKTSNQKVEANKSHEVDNQPVTT
;
A
#
# COMPACT_ATOMS: atom_id res chain seq x y z
N MET A 1 -0.05 35.56 -42.53
CA MET A 1 -1.27 35.68 -41.68
C MET A 1 -1.34 34.47 -40.76
N SER A 2 -0.97 34.63 -39.49
CA SER A 2 -0.89 33.52 -38.53
C SER A 2 -2.24 33.37 -37.81
N LYS A 3 -2.91 32.23 -37.98
CA LYS A 3 -4.14 31.91 -37.25
C LYS A 3 -3.78 31.62 -35.79
N LYS A 4 -4.09 32.56 -34.90
CA LYS A 4 -4.08 32.33 -33.45
C LYS A 4 -5.16 31.29 -33.13
N TYR A 5 -4.76 30.13 -32.61
CA TYR A 5 -5.68 29.17 -32.00
C TYR A 5 -6.26 29.82 -30.74
N GLN A 6 -7.52 30.23 -30.79
CA GLN A 6 -8.32 30.50 -29.60
C GLN A 6 -8.74 29.16 -29.02
N LEU A 7 -8.23 28.84 -27.82
CA LEU A 7 -8.73 27.73 -27.02
C LEU A 7 -10.16 28.07 -26.58
N PRO A 8 -11.14 27.17 -26.76
CA PRO A 8 -12.52 27.42 -26.36
C PRO A 8 -12.62 27.51 -24.83
N THR A 9 -13.03 28.68 -24.34
CA THR A 9 -13.49 28.88 -22.95
C THR A 9 -14.85 28.20 -22.78
N GLY A 10 -14.85 26.91 -22.40
CA GLY A 10 -16.11 26.14 -22.28
C GLY A 10 -16.09 24.87 -21.41
N ASP A 11 -15.00 24.54 -20.71
CA ASP A 11 -14.82 23.19 -20.13
C ASP A 11 -15.16 23.02 -18.63
N GLY A 12 -15.48 24.09 -17.89
CA GLY A 12 -15.68 24.03 -16.44
C GLY A 12 -16.85 23.12 -16.01
N ALA A 13 -18.03 23.33 -16.59
CA ALA A 13 -19.23 22.58 -16.21
C ALA A 13 -19.20 21.11 -16.64
N SER A 14 -18.53 20.79 -17.75
CA SER A 14 -18.32 19.41 -18.21
C SER A 14 -17.33 18.68 -17.32
N ARG A 15 -16.23 19.33 -16.96
CA ARG A 15 -15.24 18.84 -15.99
C ARG A 15 -15.86 18.60 -14.62
N ASP A 16 -16.68 19.51 -14.12
CA ASP A 16 -17.35 19.37 -12.82
C ASP A 16 -18.34 18.20 -12.79
N ARG A 17 -19.08 17.96 -13.88
CA ARG A 17 -19.96 16.79 -14.01
C ARG A 17 -19.19 15.47 -14.03
N VAL A 18 -18.04 15.43 -14.72
CA VAL A 18 -17.16 14.26 -14.73
C VAL A 18 -16.63 13.99 -13.32
N LEU A 19 -16.18 15.03 -12.61
CA LEU A 19 -15.71 14.92 -11.22
C LEU A 19 -16.80 14.48 -10.25
N ASP A 20 -18.03 14.99 -10.38
CA ASP A 20 -19.16 14.56 -9.54
C ASP A 20 -19.56 13.11 -9.80
N LYS A 21 -19.56 12.69 -11.08
CA LYS A 21 -19.81 11.28 -11.45
C LYS A 21 -18.72 10.36 -10.91
N MET A 22 -17.46 10.76 -11.01
CA MET A 22 -16.33 10.05 -10.42
C MET A 22 -16.53 9.91 -8.90
N ARG A 23 -16.74 11.01 -8.17
CA ARG A 23 -17.00 11.00 -6.72
C ARG A 23 -18.13 10.05 -6.31
N LYS A 24 -19.24 10.06 -7.06
CA LYS A 24 -20.37 9.14 -6.83
C LYS A 24 -19.99 7.68 -7.04
N CYS A 25 -19.25 7.36 -8.10
CA CYS A 25 -18.73 6.02 -8.33
C CYS A 25 -17.77 5.59 -7.23
N THR A 26 -16.81 6.44 -6.86
CA THR A 26 -15.82 6.19 -5.81
C THR A 26 -16.48 5.92 -4.45
N ARG A 27 -17.51 6.71 -4.09
CA ARG A 27 -18.27 6.50 -2.86
C ARG A 27 -19.05 5.18 -2.86
N LYS A 28 -19.58 4.75 -4.01
CA LYS A 28 -20.24 3.44 -4.14
C LYS A 28 -19.26 2.29 -3.93
N VAL A 29 -18.06 2.38 -4.51
CA VAL A 29 -16.99 1.39 -4.32
C VAL A 29 -16.59 1.31 -2.84
N ALA A 30 -16.26 2.45 -2.22
CA ALA A 30 -15.85 2.47 -0.81
C ALA A 30 -16.94 1.95 0.15
N ARG A 31 -18.23 2.23 -0.13
CA ARG A 31 -19.34 1.66 0.65
C ARG A 31 -19.54 0.17 0.41
N ARG A 32 -19.36 -0.32 -0.82
CA ARG A 32 -19.39 -1.76 -1.12
C ARG A 32 -18.32 -2.47 -0.32
N TRP A 33 -17.11 -1.92 -0.35
CA TRP A 33 -15.99 -2.36 0.46
C TRP A 33 -16.38 -2.44 1.95
N LEU A 34 -16.79 -1.36 2.61
CA LEU A 34 -17.13 -1.47 4.04
C LEU A 34 -18.16 -2.56 4.37
N ARG A 35 -19.17 -2.77 3.52
CA ARG A 35 -20.16 -3.84 3.72
C ARG A 35 -19.55 -5.23 3.64
N GLU A 36 -18.74 -5.51 2.62
CA GLU A 36 -18.05 -6.80 2.47
C GLU A 36 -17.16 -7.13 3.68
N GLU A 37 -16.52 -6.14 4.30
CA GLU A 37 -15.70 -6.34 5.51
C GLU A 37 -16.53 -6.71 6.74
N HIS A 38 -17.71 -6.10 6.88
CA HIS A 38 -18.61 -6.37 8.00
C HIS A 38 -19.29 -7.74 7.91
N GLU A 39 -19.54 -8.24 6.69
CA GLU A 39 -20.24 -9.51 6.46
C GLU A 39 -19.32 -10.73 6.64
N LEU A 40 -18.01 -10.57 6.54
CA LEU A 40 -17.07 -11.69 6.45
C LEU A 40 -15.85 -11.52 7.37
N ILE A 41 -16.11 -11.54 8.69
CA ILE A 41 -15.09 -11.38 9.75
C ILE A 41 -13.89 -12.32 9.53
N ASP A 42 -14.13 -13.59 9.18
CA ASP A 42 -13.08 -14.60 8.97
C ASP A 42 -12.26 -14.40 7.68
N SER A 43 -12.68 -13.48 6.80
CA SER A 43 -11.99 -13.21 5.53
C SER A 43 -11.52 -11.76 5.37
N ILE A 44 -11.58 -10.95 6.44
CA ILE A 44 -11.17 -9.52 6.43
C ILE A 44 -9.81 -9.34 5.77
N LEU A 45 -8.85 -10.24 6.05
CA LEU A 45 -7.51 -10.15 5.50
C LEU A 45 -7.49 -10.29 3.96
N ARG A 46 -8.20 -11.28 3.41
CA ARG A 46 -8.33 -11.51 1.96
C ARG A 46 -9.04 -10.34 1.28
N ILE A 47 -10.06 -9.80 1.93
CA ILE A 47 -10.83 -8.66 1.43
C ILE A 47 -9.96 -7.40 1.37
N ARG A 48 -9.23 -7.09 2.44
CA ARG A 48 -8.37 -5.90 2.48
C ARG A 48 -7.21 -5.99 1.51
N TYR A 49 -6.61 -7.16 1.36
CA TYR A 49 -5.58 -7.37 0.35
C TYR A 49 -6.13 -7.16 -1.07
N ARG A 50 -7.29 -7.72 -1.40
CA ARG A 50 -7.95 -7.49 -2.69
C ARG A 50 -8.18 -6.00 -2.96
N ARG A 51 -8.58 -5.22 -1.96
CA ARG A 51 -8.75 -3.76 -2.11
C ARG A 51 -7.44 -3.04 -2.35
N ALA A 52 -6.35 -3.47 -1.72
CA ALA A 52 -5.03 -2.94 -2.02
C ALA A 52 -4.71 -3.15 -3.51
N GLN A 53 -4.96 -4.36 -4.03
CA GLN A 53 -4.79 -4.67 -5.46
C GLN A 53 -5.72 -3.84 -6.36
N GLU A 54 -7.03 -3.74 -6.03
CA GLU A 54 -7.99 -2.91 -6.76
C GLU A 54 -7.58 -1.42 -6.76
N LEU A 55 -7.03 -0.93 -5.65
CA LEU A 55 -6.53 0.44 -5.55
C LEU A 55 -5.30 0.66 -6.45
N GLY A 56 -4.40 -0.32 -6.53
CA GLY A 56 -3.28 -0.30 -7.47
C GLY A 56 -3.74 -0.26 -8.93
N MET A 57 -4.73 -1.06 -9.30
CA MET A 57 -5.31 -1.02 -10.64
C MET A 57 -5.94 0.34 -11.00
N VAL A 58 -6.53 1.05 -10.03
CA VAL A 58 -7.05 2.42 -10.23
C VAL A 58 -5.90 3.42 -10.38
N ASP A 59 -4.80 3.24 -9.64
CA ASP A 59 -3.61 4.09 -9.74
C ASP A 59 -2.87 3.92 -11.08
N GLU A 60 -2.79 2.67 -11.58
CA GLU A 60 -2.16 2.29 -12.84
C GLU A 60 -2.95 2.71 -14.10
N GLN A 61 -4.22 3.10 -13.97
CA GLN A 61 -4.96 3.71 -15.08
C GLN A 61 -4.42 5.13 -15.35
N TYR A 62 -3.31 5.18 -16.09
CA TYR A 62 -2.39 6.30 -16.39
C TYR A 62 -2.99 7.53 -17.10
N GLU A 63 -4.30 7.74 -17.07
CA GLU A 63 -4.93 9.01 -17.48
C GLU A 63 -5.15 9.94 -16.27
N GLU A 64 -5.29 11.24 -16.50
CA GLU A 64 -5.43 12.30 -15.48
C GLU A 64 -6.58 12.06 -14.46
N HIS A 65 -7.47 11.11 -14.77
CA HIS A 65 -8.59 10.68 -13.96
C HIS A 65 -8.26 9.53 -12.97
N GLY A 66 -7.30 8.64 -13.26
CA GLY A 66 -6.94 7.51 -12.38
C GLY A 66 -6.33 7.97 -11.05
N LYS A 67 -5.30 8.81 -11.11
CA LYS A 67 -4.66 9.40 -9.92
C LYS A 67 -5.63 10.16 -9.02
N ARG A 68 -6.55 10.94 -9.62
CA ARG A 68 -7.58 11.66 -8.85
C ARG A 68 -8.60 10.71 -8.23
N GLY A 69 -8.97 9.64 -8.95
CA GLY A 69 -9.83 8.58 -8.41
C GLY A 69 -9.20 7.84 -7.23
N CYS A 70 -7.91 7.49 -7.35
CA CYS A 70 -7.10 6.86 -6.31
C CYS A 70 -7.00 7.74 -5.06
N ALA A 71 -6.66 9.03 -5.22
CA ALA A 71 -6.63 9.99 -4.12
C ALA A 71 -7.99 10.09 -3.41
N HIS A 72 -9.09 10.17 -4.16
CA HIS A 72 -10.44 10.19 -3.58
C HIS A 72 -10.80 8.89 -2.85
N LEU A 73 -10.35 7.73 -3.33
CA LEU A 73 -10.54 6.45 -2.61
C LEU A 73 -9.79 6.45 -1.28
N MET A 74 -8.54 6.92 -1.26
CA MET A 74 -7.74 7.01 -0.05
C MET A 74 -8.34 7.97 0.98
N ASP A 75 -8.81 9.14 0.54
CA ASP A 75 -9.49 10.10 1.41
C ASP A 75 -10.75 9.49 2.03
N LEU A 76 -11.55 8.78 1.23
CA LEU A 76 -12.74 8.09 1.72
C LEU A 76 -12.41 6.99 2.72
N LEU A 77 -11.41 6.15 2.46
CA LEU A 77 -10.93 5.15 3.41
C LEU A 77 -10.53 5.82 4.73
N THR A 78 -9.85 6.97 4.67
CA THR A 78 -9.46 7.77 5.84
C THR A 78 -10.68 8.28 6.61
N CYS A 79 -11.71 8.79 5.92
CA CYS A 79 -12.97 9.17 6.57
C CYS A 79 -13.68 7.99 7.29
N PHE A 80 -13.38 6.76 6.91
CA PHE A 80 -13.91 5.55 7.55
C PHE A 80 -12.98 4.97 8.63
N GLY A 81 -11.96 5.72 9.05
CA GLY A 81 -11.01 5.32 10.08
C GLY A 81 -9.93 4.34 9.59
N GLN A 82 -9.82 4.11 8.27
CA GLN A 82 -8.80 3.25 7.68
C GLN A 82 -7.61 4.09 7.21
N LYS A 83 -6.39 3.55 7.28
CA LYS A 83 -5.20 4.24 6.77
C LYS A 83 -5.10 4.02 5.25
N GLY A 84 -5.65 4.91 4.44
CA GLY A 84 -5.66 4.78 2.97
C GLY A 84 -4.26 4.52 2.36
N LEU A 85 -3.25 5.25 2.85
CA LEU A 85 -1.84 5.06 2.45
C LEU A 85 -1.28 3.66 2.76
N SER A 86 -1.86 2.94 3.72
CA SER A 86 -1.45 1.56 4.03
C SER A 86 -1.87 0.59 2.92
N TYR A 87 -3.01 0.82 2.26
CA TYR A 87 -3.43 -0.03 1.13
C TYR A 87 -2.48 0.11 -0.05
N LEU A 88 -2.05 1.32 -0.38
CA LEU A 88 -1.03 1.52 -1.44
C LEU A 88 0.29 0.85 -1.09
N ARG A 89 0.77 0.99 0.15
CA ARG A 89 2.02 0.35 0.57
C ARG A 89 1.93 -1.18 0.52
N VAL A 90 0.82 -1.75 0.99
CA VAL A 90 0.58 -3.20 0.88
C VAL A 90 0.57 -3.65 -0.57
N MET A 91 -0.07 -2.91 -1.48
CA MET A 91 -0.08 -3.21 -2.90
C MET A 91 1.35 -3.25 -3.49
N VAL A 92 2.18 -2.28 -3.13
CA VAL A 92 3.55 -2.16 -3.69
C VAL A 92 4.51 -3.19 -3.10
N TYR A 93 4.43 -3.45 -1.79
CA TYR A 93 5.48 -4.17 -1.06
C TYR A 93 5.06 -5.58 -0.58
N ILE A 94 3.81 -6.00 -0.75
CA ILE A 94 3.36 -7.34 -0.36
C ILE A 94 2.91 -8.09 -1.62
N ASP A 95 3.83 -8.89 -2.15
CA ASP A 95 3.56 -9.74 -3.31
C ASP A 95 2.55 -10.87 -3.00
N GLU A 96 1.98 -11.45 -4.07
CA GLU A 96 0.95 -12.50 -3.94
C GLU A 96 1.49 -13.75 -3.24
N GLN A 97 2.75 -14.11 -3.44
CA GLN A 97 3.36 -15.27 -2.80
C GLN A 97 3.45 -15.06 -1.29
N MET A 98 3.97 -13.91 -0.85
CA MET A 98 4.07 -13.55 0.56
C MET A 98 2.70 -13.50 1.22
N PHE A 99 1.69 -12.99 0.51
CA PHE A 99 0.31 -13.01 1.00
C PHE A 99 -0.24 -14.44 1.11
N SER A 100 0.08 -15.31 0.16
CA SER A 100 -0.27 -16.74 0.21
C SER A 100 0.37 -17.42 1.42
N ASP A 101 1.66 -17.17 1.68
CA ASP A 101 2.39 -17.71 2.83
C ASP A 101 1.70 -17.31 4.16
N ILE A 102 1.20 -16.07 4.25
CA ILE A 102 0.44 -15.57 5.40
C ILE A 102 -0.89 -16.31 5.59
N LEU A 103 -1.61 -16.56 4.50
CA LEU A 103 -2.89 -17.27 4.54
C LEU A 103 -2.69 -18.72 4.96
N GLU A 104 -1.72 -19.41 4.37
CA GLU A 104 -1.38 -20.78 4.71
C GLU A 104 -0.98 -20.90 6.18
N TYR A 105 -0.18 -19.96 6.69
CA TYR A 105 0.14 -19.91 8.11
C TYR A 105 -1.11 -19.78 8.98
N ASN A 106 -2.00 -18.83 8.68
CA ASN A 106 -3.21 -18.56 9.46
C ASN A 106 -4.23 -19.72 9.44
N GLU A 107 -4.25 -20.52 8.38
CA GLU A 107 -5.11 -21.69 8.23
C GLU A 107 -4.47 -22.96 8.84
N GLY A 108 -3.14 -22.98 8.98
CA GLY A 108 -2.39 -24.12 9.49
C GLY A 108 -2.44 -24.28 11.01
N GLU A 109 -2.28 -25.52 11.47
CA GLU A 109 -2.27 -25.87 12.90
C GLU A 109 -1.14 -25.18 13.69
N GLN A 110 -0.02 -24.87 13.02
CA GLN A 110 1.15 -24.19 13.58
C GLN A 110 0.82 -22.81 14.19
N ALA A 111 -0.22 -22.14 13.70
CA ALA A 111 -0.67 -20.86 14.19
C ALA A 111 -1.33 -20.96 15.59
N GLY A 112 -1.94 -22.10 15.92
CA GLY A 112 -2.66 -22.28 17.19
C GLY A 112 -3.75 -21.20 17.37
N ASP A 113 -3.62 -20.37 18.40
CA ASP A 113 -4.52 -19.22 18.67
C ASP A 113 -4.02 -17.88 18.08
N TYR A 114 -2.82 -17.85 17.51
CA TYR A 114 -2.22 -16.64 16.96
C TYR A 114 -2.57 -16.48 15.48
N ARG A 115 -2.82 -15.25 15.03
CA ARG A 115 -3.08 -14.95 13.61
C ARG A 115 -2.34 -13.70 13.18
N ILE A 116 -1.78 -13.75 11.98
CA ILE A 116 -1.31 -12.56 11.25
C ILE A 116 -2.55 -11.77 10.82
N THR A 117 -2.73 -10.60 11.40
CA THR A 117 -3.84 -9.69 11.10
C THR A 117 -3.46 -8.68 10.03
N TRP A 118 -4.43 -7.90 9.55
CA TRP A 118 -4.18 -6.80 8.61
C TRP A 118 -3.12 -5.82 9.12
N ASP A 119 -3.13 -5.50 10.42
CA ASP A 119 -2.17 -4.55 10.99
C ASP A 119 -0.73 -5.09 10.96
N HIS A 120 -0.55 -6.42 11.03
CA HIS A 120 0.76 -7.02 10.81
C HIS A 120 1.21 -6.86 9.36
N VAL A 121 0.32 -7.07 8.39
CA VAL A 121 0.61 -6.88 6.95
C VAL A 121 0.96 -5.42 6.65
N VAL A 122 0.22 -4.48 7.25
CA VAL A 122 0.51 -3.05 7.13
C VAL A 122 1.89 -2.72 7.71
N ALA A 123 2.21 -3.22 8.91
CA ALA A 123 3.52 -3.00 9.51
C ALA A 123 4.65 -3.56 8.63
N LEU A 124 4.47 -4.76 8.08
CA LEU A 124 5.45 -5.40 7.19
C LEU A 124 5.65 -4.60 5.89
N SER A 125 4.58 -4.04 5.33
CA SER A 125 4.63 -3.21 4.11
C SER A 125 5.44 -1.93 4.26
N GLU A 126 5.83 -1.54 5.47
CA GLU A 126 6.69 -0.38 5.67
C GLU A 126 8.18 -0.67 5.47
N CYS A 127 8.58 -1.94 5.41
CA CYS A 127 9.92 -2.33 4.98
C CYS A 127 9.91 -2.48 3.44
N SER A 128 10.77 -1.74 2.73
CA SER A 128 10.81 -1.75 1.27
C SER A 128 11.72 -2.83 0.68
N GLU A 129 12.55 -3.47 1.49
CA GLU A 129 13.54 -4.45 1.04
C GLU A 129 12.97 -5.87 1.13
N PRO A 130 12.84 -6.61 0.00
CA PRO A 130 12.15 -7.90 -0.03
C PRO A 130 12.76 -8.98 0.87
N GLU A 131 14.09 -9.07 0.94
CA GLU A 131 14.77 -10.07 1.78
C GLU A 131 14.52 -9.80 3.27
N SER A 132 14.65 -8.54 3.67
CA SER A 132 14.35 -8.08 5.03
C SER A 132 12.89 -8.32 5.39
N GLN A 133 11.94 -8.05 4.50
CA GLN A 133 10.53 -8.38 4.71
C GLN A 133 10.29 -9.87 4.92
N ARG A 134 10.82 -10.75 4.04
CA ARG A 134 10.63 -12.20 4.17
C ARG A 134 11.24 -12.73 5.47
N SER A 135 12.42 -12.24 5.85
CA SER A 135 13.06 -12.57 7.13
C SER A 135 12.19 -12.13 8.32
N ILE A 136 11.70 -10.89 8.32
CA ILE A 136 10.84 -10.35 9.38
C ILE A 136 9.52 -11.12 9.47
N LEU A 137 8.90 -11.47 8.34
CA LEU A 137 7.67 -12.28 8.29
C LEU A 137 7.89 -13.65 8.92
N THR A 138 8.98 -14.33 8.56
CA THR A 138 9.35 -15.63 9.11
C THR A 138 9.55 -15.55 10.62
N GLN A 139 10.25 -14.52 11.10
CA GLN A 139 10.42 -14.27 12.54
C GLN A 139 9.07 -13.99 13.22
N CYS A 140 8.18 -13.24 12.58
CA CYS A 140 6.85 -12.93 13.08
C CYS A 140 6.00 -14.20 13.28
N MET A 141 6.00 -15.09 12.29
CA MET A 141 5.29 -16.37 12.31
C MET A 141 5.85 -17.33 13.38
N ASN A 142 7.18 -17.46 13.44
CA ASN A 142 7.84 -18.38 14.37
C ASN A 142 7.74 -17.92 15.83
N ALA A 143 7.98 -16.64 16.08
CA ALA A 143 7.99 -16.07 17.42
C ALA A 143 6.63 -15.48 17.84
N ARG A 144 5.60 -15.58 16.98
CA ARG A 144 4.23 -15.09 17.21
C ARG A 144 4.22 -13.65 17.71
N LEU A 145 4.92 -12.79 16.97
CA LEU A 145 5.16 -11.42 17.39
C LEU A 145 3.87 -10.61 17.36
N SER A 146 3.61 -9.85 18.41
CA SER A 146 2.56 -8.83 18.35
C SER A 146 2.89 -7.76 17.30
N VAL A 147 1.86 -7.08 16.79
CA VAL A 147 2.00 -5.94 15.87
C VAL A 147 3.03 -4.92 16.38
N GLU A 148 3.02 -4.60 17.67
CA GLU A 148 3.96 -3.65 18.26
C GLU A 148 5.41 -4.13 18.17
N ARG A 149 5.68 -5.41 18.46
CA ARG A 149 7.03 -5.97 18.35
C ARG A 149 7.49 -6.04 16.88
N LEU A 150 6.57 -6.38 15.98
CA LEU A 150 6.82 -6.38 14.54
C LEU A 150 7.21 -4.98 14.04
N ILE A 151 6.48 -3.92 14.45
CA ILE A 151 6.81 -2.53 14.09
C ILE A 151 8.24 -2.18 14.53
N ARG A 152 8.63 -2.53 15.76
CA ARG A 152 9.99 -2.26 16.25
C ARG A 152 11.08 -2.97 15.41
N LEU A 153 10.82 -4.20 14.95
CA LEU A 153 11.75 -4.90 14.07
C LEU A 153 11.85 -4.24 12.69
N VAL A 154 10.71 -3.85 12.12
CA VAL A 154 10.65 -3.12 10.85
C VAL A 154 11.41 -1.80 10.94
N ASP A 155 11.23 -1.03 12.01
CA ASP A 155 11.93 0.24 12.22
C ASP A 155 13.43 0.06 12.42
N ALA A 156 13.86 -1.02 13.11
CA ALA A 156 15.26 -1.37 13.22
C ALA A 156 15.88 -1.70 11.84
N ALA A 157 15.18 -2.47 11.00
CA ALA A 157 15.62 -2.81 9.66
C ALA A 157 15.77 -1.56 8.77
N LYS A 158 14.79 -0.64 8.80
CA LYS A 158 14.85 0.65 8.07
C LYS A 158 16.08 1.47 8.47
N THR A 159 16.38 1.54 9.76
CA THR A 159 17.50 2.33 10.30
C THR A 159 18.86 1.73 9.92
N SER A 160 18.95 0.39 9.89
CA SER A 160 20.16 -0.32 9.46
C SER A 160 20.48 -0.01 8.00
N ASN A 161 19.47 -0.03 7.12
CA ASN A 161 19.65 0.20 5.69
C ASN A 161 20.10 1.63 5.37
N GLN A 162 19.54 2.62 6.06
CA GLN A 162 19.96 4.03 5.90
C GLN A 162 21.43 4.26 6.27
N LYS A 163 21.96 3.53 7.27
CA LYS A 163 23.37 3.61 7.65
C LYS A 163 24.30 2.96 6.62
N VAL A 164 23.88 1.87 6.00
CA VAL A 164 24.65 1.20 4.94
C VAL A 164 24.73 2.06 3.68
N GLU A 165 23.63 2.72 3.30
CA GLU A 165 23.61 3.65 2.16
C GLU A 165 24.47 4.89 2.42
N ALA A 166 24.38 5.49 3.62
CA ALA A 166 25.21 6.64 4.00
C ALA A 166 26.72 6.33 3.99
N ASN A 167 27.12 5.13 4.41
CA ASN A 167 28.51 4.71 4.40
C ASN A 167 29.05 4.47 2.98
N LYS A 168 28.22 3.93 2.07
CA LYS A 168 28.61 3.78 0.65
C LYS A 168 28.78 5.13 -0.06
N SER A 169 28.01 6.15 0.32
CA SER A 169 28.16 7.50 -0.23
C SER A 169 29.43 8.22 0.24
N HIS A 170 30.06 7.80 1.35
CA HIS A 170 31.30 8.39 1.86
C HIS A 170 32.58 7.71 1.35
N GLU A 171 32.50 6.50 0.80
CA GLU A 171 33.67 5.83 0.20
C GLU A 171 34.01 6.31 -1.22
N VAL A 172 33.10 7.02 -1.89
CA VAL A 172 33.31 7.50 -3.27
C VAL A 172 34.22 8.74 -3.35
N ASP A 173 34.35 9.51 -2.26
CA ASP A 173 35.17 10.74 -2.23
C ASP A 173 36.66 10.51 -1.89
N ASN A 174 37.09 9.27 -1.66
CA ASN A 174 38.46 8.94 -1.23
C ASN A 174 39.21 8.00 -2.20
N GLN A 175 38.95 8.08 -3.51
CA GLN A 175 39.86 7.47 -4.48
C GLN A 175 40.96 8.47 -4.88
N PRO A 176 42.25 8.18 -4.62
CA PRO A 176 43.34 9.04 -5.06
C PRO A 176 43.42 9.03 -6.59
N VAL A 177 43.38 10.21 -7.19
CA VAL A 177 43.66 10.42 -8.61
C VAL A 177 45.11 10.02 -8.87
N THR A 178 45.33 8.82 -9.38
CA THR A 178 46.64 8.42 -9.91
C THR A 178 46.82 9.07 -11.28
N THR A 179 47.68 10.09 -11.32
CA THR A 179 48.30 10.68 -12.52
C THR A 179 49.22 9.70 -13.23
#